data_AF-T0ZS50-F1
#
_entry.id   AF-T0ZS50-F1
#
_cell.length_a   1.000
_cell.length_b   1.000
_cell.length_c   1.000
_cell.angle_alpha   90.00
_cell.angle_beta   90.00
_cell.angle_gamma   90.00
#
_symmetry.space_group_name_H-M   'P 1'
#
loop_
_entity.id
_entity.type
_entity.pdbx_description
1 polymer ?
#
loop_
_entity_poly.entity_id
_entity_poly.type
_entity_poly.pdbx_seq_one_letter_code
_entity_poly.pdbx_strand_id
1 'polypeptide(L)'
;FFWHFAIDWSKSVSASPNSLFAGPTLDPIHSRNVQTLTALYAAYGYHWPPHRLVPAIDVDHLPAGLAALPVHQKKVLFLKILLPIVLAANQKITRERHFLQRLFAAHRNRPWMKKSKPLAMAREIEEQYRVTGSLAQPAVQARLLARVDVVPEVLALAQAAKESGWGTSRFALRGNDLFGLWTDNPFVG
;
A
#
# COMPACT_ATOMS: atom_id res chain seq x y z
N PHE A 1 -10.84 8.95 -2.55
CA PHE A 1 -9.59 8.72 -1.79
C PHE A 1 -8.50 8.30 -2.76
N PHE A 2 -7.37 9.02 -2.80
CA PHE A 2 -6.30 8.85 -3.81
C PHE A 2 -5.26 7.77 -3.43
N TRP A 3 -5.51 6.98 -2.40
CA TRP A 3 -4.55 6.07 -1.77
C TRP A 3 -4.22 4.82 -2.60
N HIS A 4 -5.06 4.49 -3.58
CA HIS A 4 -4.84 3.41 -4.53
C HIS A 4 -3.52 3.53 -5.32
N PHE A 5 -2.98 4.74 -5.47
CA PHE A 5 -1.68 4.94 -6.13
C PHE A 5 -0.48 4.55 -5.25
N ALA A 6 -0.70 4.35 -3.94
CA ALA A 6 0.34 3.97 -3.00
C ALA A 6 0.38 2.45 -2.74
N ILE A 7 -0.73 1.74 -2.96
CA ILE A 7 -0.81 0.28 -2.82
C ILE A 7 -1.23 -0.36 -4.15
N ASP A 8 -0.25 -0.87 -4.87
CA ASP A 8 -0.47 -1.85 -5.94
C ASP A 8 -0.11 -3.23 -5.39
N TRP A 9 -1.10 -3.94 -4.85
CA TRP A 9 -0.87 -5.26 -4.22
C TRP A 9 -0.44 -6.31 -5.26
N SER A 10 -0.74 -6.13 -6.56
CA SER A 10 -0.23 -7.01 -7.62
C SER A 10 1.30 -6.91 -7.79
N LYS A 11 1.92 -5.86 -7.25
CA LYS A 11 3.37 -5.63 -7.25
C LYS A 11 4.04 -5.89 -5.89
N SER A 12 3.30 -6.32 -4.87
CA SER A 12 3.86 -6.41 -3.51
C SER A 12 4.77 -7.63 -3.27
N VAL A 13 4.71 -8.66 -4.12
CA VAL A 13 5.62 -9.83 -4.08
C VAL A 13 7.08 -9.45 -4.35
N SER A 14 7.30 -8.27 -4.92
CA SER A 14 8.63 -7.70 -5.04
C SER A 14 8.42 -6.22 -5.33
N ALA A 15 8.26 -5.42 -4.26
CA ALA A 15 8.57 -4.01 -4.36
C ALA A 15 9.93 -3.95 -5.07
N SER A 16 9.97 -3.38 -6.28
CA SER A 16 11.21 -3.31 -7.04
C SER A 16 12.27 -2.78 -6.08
N PRO A 17 13.35 -3.54 -5.80
CA PRO A 17 14.34 -3.16 -4.79
C PRO A 17 15.02 -1.80 -5.10
N ASN A 18 14.71 -1.21 -6.26
CA ASN A 18 15.13 0.09 -6.74
C ASN A 18 14.24 1.29 -6.37
N SER A 19 13.14 1.15 -5.62
CA SER A 19 12.46 2.34 -5.06
C SER A 19 13.21 2.82 -3.82
N LEU A 20 13.86 3.98 -3.90
CA LEU A 20 14.60 4.58 -2.79
C LEU A 20 13.71 4.94 -1.57
N PHE A 21 12.38 4.83 -1.71
CA PHE A 21 11.40 5.01 -0.65
C PHE A 21 10.69 3.72 -0.27
N ALA A 22 11.20 2.55 -0.67
CA ALA A 22 10.64 1.25 -0.29
C ALA A 22 10.28 1.24 1.20
N GLY A 23 9.12 0.67 1.53
CA GLY A 23 8.70 0.46 2.91
C GLY A 23 9.65 -0.50 3.65
N PRO A 24 9.34 -0.88 4.89
CA PRO A 24 10.05 -2.00 5.51
C PRO A 24 9.92 -3.22 4.59
N THR A 25 11.00 -3.97 4.41
CA THR A 25 10.94 -5.24 3.67
C THR A 25 9.99 -6.15 4.41
N LEU A 26 8.94 -6.58 3.71
CA LEU A 26 8.04 -7.61 4.21
C LEU A 26 8.60 -8.96 3.80
N ASP A 27 8.62 -9.92 4.71
CA ASP A 27 9.01 -11.29 4.42
C ASP A 27 7.93 -11.94 3.55
N PRO A 28 8.25 -12.33 2.30
CA PRO A 28 7.25 -12.87 1.39
C PRO A 28 6.87 -14.29 1.81
N ILE A 29 5.56 -14.54 1.93
CA ILE A 29 5.01 -15.88 2.12
C ILE A 29 4.30 -16.32 0.86
N HIS A 30 4.84 -17.35 0.23
CA HIS A 30 4.28 -17.95 -0.98
C HIS A 30 3.16 -18.97 -0.70
N SER A 31 2.67 -19.08 0.54
CA SER A 31 1.69 -20.10 0.92
C SER A 31 0.27 -19.73 0.50
N ARG A 32 -0.30 -20.54 -0.39
CA ARG A 32 -1.68 -20.38 -0.89
C ARG A 32 -2.75 -20.98 0.04
N ASN A 33 -2.39 -21.46 1.22
CA ASN A 33 -3.24 -22.32 2.04
C ASN A 33 -3.59 -21.65 3.39
N VAL A 34 -4.87 -21.66 3.75
CA VAL A 34 -5.39 -21.06 4.99
C VAL A 34 -4.79 -21.69 6.25
N GLN A 35 -4.67 -23.02 6.31
CA GLN A 35 -4.12 -23.73 7.47
C GLN A 35 -2.64 -23.36 7.69
N THR A 36 -1.84 -23.39 6.62
CA THR A 36 -0.42 -23.03 6.69
C THR A 36 -0.23 -21.59 7.12
N LEU A 37 -0.98 -20.64 6.54
CA LEU A 37 -0.90 -19.23 6.90
C LEU A 37 -1.35 -18.97 8.35
N THR A 38 -2.40 -19.65 8.81
CA THR A 38 -2.89 -19.55 10.18
C THR A 38 -1.87 -20.07 11.18
N ALA A 39 -1.27 -21.23 10.90
CA ALA A 39 -0.21 -21.82 11.73
C ALA A 39 1.03 -20.92 11.79
N LEU A 40 1.42 -20.34 10.65
CA LEU A 40 2.53 -19.40 10.61
C LEU A 40 2.25 -18.16 11.46
N TYR A 41 1.08 -17.52 11.32
CA TYR A 41 0.75 -16.38 12.16
C TYR A 41 0.70 -16.73 13.65
N ALA A 42 0.27 -17.94 14.01
CA ALA A 42 0.32 -18.41 15.39
C ALA A 42 1.78 -18.57 15.88
N ALA A 43 2.69 -19.09 15.05
CA ALA A 43 4.12 -19.20 15.37
C ALA A 43 4.79 -17.82 15.58
N TYR A 44 4.36 -16.80 14.83
CA TYR A 44 4.76 -15.40 15.07
C TYR A 44 4.09 -14.75 16.27
N GLY A 45 3.17 -15.44 16.97
CA GLY A 45 2.40 -14.87 18.07
C GLY A 45 1.47 -13.73 17.64
N TYR A 46 1.10 -13.69 16.35
CA TYR A 46 0.27 -12.64 15.77
C TYR A 46 -1.21 -12.95 16.01
N HIS A 47 -1.81 -12.24 16.97
CA HIS A 47 -3.21 -12.39 17.36
C HIS A 47 -4.05 -11.18 16.90
N TRP A 48 -5.37 -11.35 16.81
CA TRP A 48 -6.30 -10.26 16.53
C TRP A 48 -7.25 -10.04 17.72
N PRO A 49 -7.46 -8.78 18.18
CA PRO A 49 -6.76 -7.57 17.73
C PRO A 49 -5.26 -7.60 18.06
N PRO A 50 -4.40 -6.88 17.32
CA PRO A 50 -2.98 -6.87 17.57
C PRO A 50 -2.68 -6.16 18.91
N HIS A 51 -2.22 -6.92 19.90
CA HIS A 51 -1.78 -6.38 21.20
C HIS A 51 -0.26 -6.14 21.28
N ARG A 52 0.49 -6.62 20.28
CA ARG A 52 1.96 -6.54 20.14
C ARG A 52 2.32 -6.02 18.74
N LEU A 53 3.61 -6.03 18.40
CA LEU A 53 4.12 -5.75 17.05
C LEU A 53 3.40 -6.59 15.99
N VAL A 54 2.96 -5.92 14.93
CA VAL A 54 2.46 -6.57 13.72
C VAL A 54 3.66 -7.12 12.95
N PRO A 55 3.68 -8.42 12.59
CA PRO A 55 4.82 -8.98 11.87
C PRO A 55 4.93 -8.36 10.48
N ALA A 56 6.15 -8.09 10.04
CA ALA A 56 6.46 -7.54 8.72
C ALA A 56 6.40 -8.64 7.65
N ILE A 57 5.19 -9.13 7.41
CA ILE A 57 4.93 -10.27 6.53
C ILE A 57 4.07 -9.81 5.36
N ASP A 58 4.42 -10.22 4.13
CA ASP A 58 3.55 -10.09 2.96
C ASP A 58 3.05 -11.46 2.52
N VAL A 59 1.79 -11.52 2.10
CA VAL A 59 1.23 -12.70 1.45
C VAL A 59 0.94 -12.30 0.02
N ASP A 60 1.55 -13.01 -0.92
CA ASP A 60 1.49 -12.67 -2.34
C ASP A 60 0.08 -12.65 -2.93
N HIS A 61 -0.84 -13.37 -2.31
CA HIS A 61 -2.23 -13.49 -2.71
C HIS A 61 -3.07 -13.99 -1.55
N LEU A 62 -4.37 -13.71 -1.57
CA LEU A 62 -5.28 -14.30 -0.59
C LEU A 62 -5.25 -15.84 -0.66
N PRO A 63 -5.25 -16.54 0.49
CA PRO A 63 -5.17 -17.99 0.51
C PRO A 63 -6.45 -18.62 -0.07
N ALA A 64 -6.27 -19.71 -0.82
CA ALA A 64 -7.37 -20.55 -1.28
C ALA A 64 -8.14 -21.11 -0.06
N GLY A 65 -9.47 -21.10 -0.15
CA GLY A 65 -10.34 -21.55 0.95
C GLY A 65 -10.73 -20.46 1.95
N LEU A 66 -10.25 -19.21 1.79
CA LEU A 66 -10.68 -18.07 2.63
C LEU A 66 -12.21 -17.91 2.65
N ALA A 67 -12.87 -18.11 1.51
CA ALA A 67 -14.33 -18.02 1.38
C ALA A 67 -15.10 -19.12 2.13
N ALA A 68 -14.48 -20.29 2.33
CA ALA A 68 -15.08 -21.43 3.01
C ALA A 68 -14.98 -21.36 4.55
N LEU A 69 -14.19 -20.41 5.08
CA LEU A 69 -14.06 -20.22 6.52
C LEU A 69 -15.35 -19.67 7.16
N PRO A 70 -15.61 -20.01 8.43
CA PRO A 70 -16.61 -19.32 9.24
C PRO A 70 -16.42 -17.81 9.21
N VAL A 71 -17.52 -17.06 9.19
CA VAL A 71 -17.53 -15.60 9.00
C VAL A 71 -16.53 -14.89 9.92
N HIS A 72 -16.50 -15.24 11.21
CA HIS A 72 -15.56 -14.64 12.16
C HIS A 72 -14.09 -14.89 11.80
N GLN A 73 -13.73 -16.16 11.54
CA GLN A 73 -12.35 -16.55 11.22
C GLN A 73 -11.87 -15.91 9.91
N LYS A 74 -12.75 -15.85 8.90
CA LYS A 74 -12.49 -15.17 7.62
C LYS A 74 -12.14 -13.70 7.82
N LYS A 75 -12.96 -12.96 8.59
CA LYS A 75 -12.72 -11.53 8.84
C LYS A 75 -11.40 -11.32 9.58
N VAL A 76 -11.12 -12.12 10.60
CA VAL A 76 -9.86 -12.04 11.36
C VAL A 76 -8.66 -12.33 10.46
N LEU A 77 -8.70 -13.40 9.66
CA LEU A 77 -7.60 -13.77 8.78
C LEU A 77 -7.37 -12.70 7.70
N PHE A 78 -8.44 -12.16 7.12
CA PHE A 78 -8.37 -11.05 6.17
C PHE A 78 -7.67 -9.83 6.77
N LEU A 79 -8.07 -9.41 7.97
CA LEU A 79 -7.46 -8.26 8.65
C LEU A 79 -5.98 -8.53 8.99
N LYS A 80 -5.66 -9.75 9.40
CA LYS A 80 -4.28 -10.15 9.69
C LYS A 80 -3.39 -10.09 8.45
N ILE A 81 -3.89 -10.53 7.30
CA ILE A 81 -3.19 -10.43 6.01
C ILE A 81 -2.94 -8.97 5.65
N LEU A 82 -3.97 -8.13 5.77
CA LEU A 82 -3.93 -6.79 5.19
C LEU A 82 -3.19 -5.76 6.06
N LEU A 83 -3.26 -5.87 7.39
CA LEU A 83 -2.67 -4.86 8.28
C LEU A 83 -1.15 -4.65 8.07
N PRO A 84 -0.30 -5.69 7.97
CA PRO A 84 1.12 -5.52 7.66
C PRO A 84 1.36 -4.73 6.36
N ILE A 85 0.60 -5.02 5.31
CA ILE A 85 0.70 -4.38 3.99
C ILE A 85 0.32 -2.89 4.08
N VAL A 86 -0.78 -2.59 4.77
CA VAL A 86 -1.24 -1.22 5.02
C VAL A 86 -0.19 -0.41 5.78
N LEU A 87 0.39 -1.00 6.84
CA LEU A 87 1.46 -0.35 7.62
C LEU A 87 2.71 -0.08 6.78
N ALA A 88 3.14 -1.05 5.98
CA ALA A 88 4.30 -0.89 5.10
C ALA A 88 4.08 0.21 4.06
N ALA A 89 2.88 0.29 3.47
CA ALA A 89 2.51 1.35 2.56
C ALA A 89 2.49 2.74 3.23
N ASN A 90 1.88 2.86 4.42
CA ASN A 90 1.89 4.11 5.18
C ASN A 90 3.32 4.56 5.51
N GLN A 91 4.23 3.64 5.83
CA GLN A 91 5.64 3.96 6.04
C GLN A 91 6.33 4.46 4.75
N LYS A 92 6.07 3.84 3.59
CA LYS A 92 6.55 4.33 2.29
C LYS A 92 6.06 5.75 2.01
N ILE A 93 4.75 6.00 2.15
CA ILE A 93 4.15 7.33 1.94
C ILE A 93 4.78 8.37 2.87
N THR A 94 5.01 8.01 4.14
CA THR A 94 5.66 8.89 5.12
C THR A 94 7.08 9.27 4.68
N ARG A 95 7.86 8.31 4.16
CA ARG A 95 9.22 8.55 3.64
C ARG A 95 9.20 9.47 2.42
N GLU A 96 8.28 9.24 1.48
CA GLU A 96 8.06 10.10 0.29
C GLU A 96 7.70 11.53 0.71
N ARG A 97 6.76 11.68 1.66
CA ARG A 97 6.33 12.98 2.19
C ARG A 97 7.49 13.75 2.82
N HIS A 98 8.26 13.11 3.69
CA HIS A 98 9.42 13.75 4.33
C HIS A 98 10.52 14.12 3.33
N PHE A 99 10.72 13.30 2.31
CA PHE A 99 11.62 13.63 1.20
C PHE A 99 11.17 14.90 0.47
N LEU A 100 9.90 14.98 0.07
CA LEU A 100 9.35 16.16 -0.61
C LEU A 100 9.43 17.42 0.26
N GLN A 101 9.09 17.32 1.54
CA GLN A 101 9.18 18.44 2.48
C GLN A 101 10.61 18.99 2.57
N ARG A 102 11.61 18.11 2.70
CA ARG A 102 13.03 18.52 2.73
C ARG A 102 13.48 19.14 1.41
N LEU A 103 13.08 18.55 0.28
CA LEU A 103 13.39 19.09 -1.05
C LEU A 103 12.81 20.49 -1.24
N PHE A 104 11.53 20.69 -0.90
CA PHE A 104 10.85 21.98 -1.04
C PHE A 104 11.43 23.04 -0.09
N ALA A 105 11.78 22.66 1.14
CA ALA A 105 12.46 23.56 2.06
C ALA A 105 13.84 24.01 1.53
N ALA A 106 14.62 23.09 0.96
CA ALA A 106 15.94 23.40 0.40
C ALA A 106 15.89 24.37 -0.81
N HIS A 107 14.78 24.37 -1.55
CA HIS A 107 14.56 25.22 -2.72
C HIS A 107 13.68 26.46 -2.45
N ARG A 108 13.31 26.76 -1.19
CA ARG A 108 12.47 27.92 -0.87
C ARG A 108 13.11 29.24 -1.30
N ASN A 109 14.42 29.39 -1.09
CA ASN A 109 15.20 30.59 -1.40
C ASN A 109 16.33 30.32 -2.39
N ARG A 110 16.26 29.20 -3.12
CA ARG A 110 17.30 28.79 -4.07
C ARG A 110 16.65 28.39 -5.39
N PRO A 111 17.27 28.73 -6.53
CA PRO A 111 16.76 28.30 -7.82
C PRO A 111 16.68 26.77 -7.88
N TRP A 112 15.66 26.27 -8.57
CA TRP A 112 15.52 24.85 -8.85
C TRP A 112 16.59 24.44 -9.84
N MET A 113 17.43 23.48 -9.46
CA MET A 113 18.43 22.92 -10.37
C MET A 113 17.71 22.16 -11.49
N LYS A 114 18.01 22.48 -12.76
CA LYS A 114 17.30 21.93 -13.92
C LYS A 114 17.40 20.40 -14.03
N LYS A 115 18.48 19.80 -13.52
CA LYS A 115 18.69 18.34 -13.46
C LYS A 115 19.37 18.00 -12.14
N SER A 116 18.72 17.20 -11.32
CA SER A 116 19.31 16.63 -10.10
C SER A 116 18.61 15.32 -9.75
N LYS A 117 19.32 14.40 -9.08
CA LYS A 117 18.75 13.13 -8.62
C LYS A 117 17.51 13.34 -7.71
N PRO A 118 17.50 14.28 -6.75
CA PRO A 118 16.30 14.56 -5.95
C PRO A 118 15.12 15.10 -6.77
N LEU A 119 15.38 15.91 -7.80
CA LEU A 119 14.30 16.40 -8.66
C LEU A 119 13.66 15.27 -9.46
N ALA A 120 14.47 14.34 -10.00
CA ALA A 120 13.95 13.16 -10.71
C ALA A 120 13.03 12.31 -9.82
N MET A 121 13.46 12.03 -8.58
CA MET A 121 12.63 11.31 -7.60
C MET A 121 11.32 12.03 -7.29
N ALA A 122 11.35 13.37 -7.14
CA ALA A 122 10.13 14.13 -6.89
C ALA A 122 9.17 14.10 -8.09
N ARG A 123 9.69 13.98 -9.31
CA ARG A 123 8.88 13.80 -10.53
C ARG A 123 8.24 12.41 -10.59
N GLU A 124 8.94 11.37 -10.19
CA GLU A 124 8.37 10.02 -10.07
C GLU A 124 7.20 10.01 -9.07
N ILE A 125 7.34 10.69 -7.92
CA ILE A 125 6.26 10.83 -6.94
C ILE A 125 5.11 11.68 -7.53
N GLU A 126 5.40 12.79 -8.20
CA GLU A 126 4.38 13.59 -8.87
C GLU A 126 3.54 12.77 -9.86
N GLU A 127 4.19 11.97 -10.70
CA GLU A 127 3.56 11.09 -11.67
C GLU A 127 2.71 10.01 -10.99
N GLN A 128 3.27 9.33 -9.98
CA GLN A 128 2.58 8.32 -9.19
C GLN A 128 1.27 8.88 -8.59
N TYR A 129 1.31 10.10 -8.03
CA TYR A 129 0.14 10.74 -7.41
C TYR A 129 -0.66 11.62 -8.39
N ARG A 130 -0.37 11.52 -9.70
CA ARG A 130 -1.06 12.22 -10.80
C ARG A 130 -1.21 13.72 -10.57
N VAL A 131 -0.20 14.35 -9.98
CA VAL A 131 -0.15 15.80 -9.87
C VAL A 131 0.56 16.32 -11.11
N THR A 132 0.13 17.46 -11.65
CA THR A 132 0.78 18.04 -12.83
C THR A 132 1.22 19.47 -12.53
N GLY A 133 2.37 19.88 -13.04
CA GLY A 133 2.80 21.27 -13.02
C GLY A 133 4.27 21.43 -12.71
N SER A 134 4.68 22.66 -12.39
CA SER A 134 6.06 22.91 -11.99
C SER A 134 6.20 22.72 -10.48
N LEU A 135 7.08 21.82 -10.05
CA LEU A 135 7.44 21.66 -8.64
C LEU A 135 8.03 22.93 -8.01
N ALA A 136 8.45 23.91 -8.83
CA ALA A 136 8.85 25.24 -8.34
C ALA A 136 7.68 26.11 -7.86
N GLN A 137 6.44 25.78 -8.23
CA GLN A 137 5.26 26.55 -7.83
C GLN A 137 4.75 26.09 -6.46
N PRO A 138 4.59 26.98 -5.46
CA PRO A 138 4.10 26.64 -4.13
C PRO A 138 2.73 25.92 -4.15
N ALA A 139 1.84 26.30 -5.07
CA ALA A 139 0.54 25.65 -5.22
C ALA A 139 0.64 24.17 -5.65
N VAL A 140 1.59 23.83 -6.53
CA VAL A 140 1.84 22.45 -6.96
C VAL A 140 2.45 21.64 -5.82
N GLN A 141 3.40 22.22 -5.08
CA GLN A 141 3.99 21.60 -3.89
C GLN A 141 2.93 21.27 -2.83
N ALA A 142 2.06 22.24 -2.51
CA ALA A 142 0.99 22.07 -1.54
C ALA A 142 0.01 20.97 -1.97
N ARG A 143 -0.36 20.93 -3.26
CA ARG A 143 -1.23 19.88 -3.80
C ARG A 143 -0.58 18.51 -3.78
N LEU A 144 0.72 18.41 -4.10
CA LEU A 144 1.44 17.14 -4.03
C LEU A 144 1.52 16.63 -2.60
N LEU A 145 1.90 17.49 -1.64
CA LEU A 145 1.88 17.12 -0.23
C LEU A 145 0.47 16.74 0.24
N ALA A 146 -0.59 17.41 -0.19
CA ALA A 146 -1.95 17.02 0.18
C ALA A 146 -2.34 15.62 -0.33
N ARG A 147 -1.69 15.10 -1.38
CA ARG A 147 -1.93 13.75 -1.91
C ARG A 147 -0.99 12.68 -1.34
N VAL A 148 0.25 13.05 -1.02
CA VAL A 148 1.26 12.15 -0.44
C VAL A 148 1.07 12.14 1.08
N ASP A 149 -0.02 11.54 1.53
CA ASP A 149 -0.35 11.43 2.95
C ASP A 149 -0.86 10.05 3.32
N VAL A 150 -0.60 9.66 4.56
CA VAL A 150 -0.99 8.34 5.08
C VAL A 150 -2.50 8.24 5.21
N VAL A 151 -3.02 7.01 5.10
CA VAL A 151 -4.43 6.73 5.39
C VAL A 151 -4.52 5.98 6.71
N PRO A 152 -5.38 6.40 7.65
CA PRO A 152 -5.60 5.66 8.89
C PRO A 152 -5.86 4.18 8.62
N GLU A 153 -5.16 3.30 9.33
CA GLU A 153 -5.16 1.86 9.08
C GLU A 153 -6.58 1.29 9.09
N VAL A 154 -7.40 1.74 10.05
CA VAL A 154 -8.80 1.34 10.20
C VAL A 154 -9.62 1.69 8.95
N LEU A 155 -9.39 2.85 8.33
CA LEU A 155 -10.11 3.25 7.12
C LEU A 155 -9.68 2.41 5.92
N ALA A 156 -8.38 2.17 5.77
CA ALA A 156 -7.85 1.32 4.70
C ALA A 156 -8.40 -0.11 4.81
N LEU A 157 -8.38 -0.69 6.02
CA LEU A 157 -8.91 -2.02 6.30
C LEU A 157 -10.42 -2.10 6.05
N ALA A 158 -11.19 -1.10 6.51
CA ALA A 158 -12.63 -1.06 6.32
C ALA A 158 -13.01 -0.94 4.83
N GLN A 159 -12.31 -0.10 4.07
CA GLN A 159 -12.53 0.04 2.64
C GLN A 159 -12.21 -1.28 1.92
N ALA A 160 -11.04 -1.87 2.18
CA ALA A 160 -10.67 -3.14 1.56
C ALA A 160 -11.69 -4.25 1.89
N ALA A 161 -12.14 -4.33 3.15
CA ALA A 161 -13.16 -5.29 3.55
C ALA A 161 -14.48 -5.10 2.79
N LYS A 162 -14.91 -3.84 2.61
CA LYS A 162 -16.12 -3.50 1.87
C LYS A 162 -15.99 -3.84 0.38
N GLU A 163 -14.94 -3.36 -0.29
CA GLU A 163 -14.78 -3.51 -1.75
C GLU A 163 -14.46 -4.95 -2.18
N SER A 164 -13.72 -5.71 -1.35
CA SER A 164 -13.37 -7.10 -1.65
C SER A 164 -14.35 -8.15 -1.10
N GLY A 165 -15.34 -7.72 -0.30
CA GLY A 165 -16.21 -8.63 0.44
C GLY A 165 -15.44 -9.49 1.46
N TRP A 166 -14.49 -8.89 2.19
CA TRP A 166 -13.55 -9.60 3.07
C TRP A 166 -12.64 -10.59 2.31
N GLY A 167 -12.23 -10.22 1.09
CA GLY A 167 -11.33 -11.00 0.26
C GLY A 167 -11.98 -12.16 -0.50
N THR A 168 -13.31 -12.27 -0.53
CA THR A 168 -13.99 -13.38 -1.24
C THR A 168 -14.43 -13.05 -2.65
N SER A 169 -14.33 -11.77 -3.06
CA SER A 169 -14.57 -11.39 -4.45
C SER A 169 -13.66 -12.17 -5.40
N ARG A 170 -14.19 -12.60 -6.55
CA ARG A 170 -13.40 -13.25 -7.62
C ARG A 170 -12.20 -12.40 -8.06
N PHE A 171 -12.32 -11.08 -7.99
CA PHE A 171 -11.26 -10.13 -8.34
C PHE A 171 -10.19 -10.06 -7.26
N ALA A 172 -10.58 -10.10 -5.99
CA ALA A 172 -9.64 -10.18 -4.86
C ALA A 172 -8.85 -11.52 -4.88
N LEU A 173 -9.52 -12.63 -5.16
CA LEU A 173 -8.91 -13.97 -5.17
C LEU A 173 -8.01 -14.24 -6.39
N ARG A 174 -8.33 -13.68 -7.57
CA ARG A 174 -7.57 -13.94 -8.81
C ARG A 174 -6.63 -12.81 -9.22
N GLY A 175 -6.97 -11.56 -8.91
CA GLY A 175 -6.26 -10.37 -9.39
C GLY A 175 -5.51 -9.59 -8.31
N ASN A 176 -5.51 -10.08 -7.06
CA ASN A 176 -4.96 -9.34 -5.92
C ASN A 176 -5.57 -7.93 -5.76
N ASP A 177 -6.82 -7.77 -6.19
CA ASP A 177 -7.49 -6.49 -6.20
C ASP A 177 -8.37 -6.31 -4.97
N LEU A 178 -7.77 -5.87 -3.88
CA LEU A 178 -8.49 -5.60 -2.63
C LEU A 178 -9.22 -4.27 -2.60
N PHE A 179 -8.94 -3.39 -3.56
CA PHE A 179 -9.43 -2.01 -3.55
C PHE A 179 -10.27 -1.64 -4.78
N GLY A 180 -10.52 -2.59 -5.69
CA GLY A 180 -11.37 -2.40 -6.86
C GLY A 180 -10.70 -1.61 -8.00
N LEU A 181 -9.37 -1.73 -8.14
CA LEU A 181 -8.58 -0.99 -9.12
C LEU A 181 -8.63 -1.55 -10.55
N TRP A 182 -9.02 -2.81 -10.74
CA TRP A 182 -9.03 -3.46 -12.06
C TRP A 182 -10.39 -3.36 -12.78
N THR A 183 -11.38 -2.64 -12.24
CA THR A 183 -12.68 -2.45 -12.91
C THR A 183 -12.73 -1.28 -13.90
N ASP A 184 -11.69 -0.43 -13.98
CA ASP A 184 -11.65 0.68 -14.94
C ASP A 184 -11.14 0.24 -16.34
N ASN A 185 -11.56 -0.92 -16.84
CA ASN A 185 -11.49 -1.22 -18.27
C ASN A 185 -12.91 -1.12 -18.87
N PRO A 186 -13.28 0.00 -19.52
CA PRO A 186 -14.62 0.19 -20.10
C PRO A 186 -14.91 -0.69 -21.34
N PHE A 187 -14.10 -1.70 -21.64
CA PHE A 187 -14.18 -2.50 -22.87
C PHE A 187 -14.47 -3.98 -22.67
N VAL A 188 -15.09 -4.38 -21.56
CA VAL A 188 -15.63 -5.75 -21.45
C VAL A 188 -17.09 -5.70 -20.99
N GLY A 189 -17.96 -5.48 -21.98
CA GLY A 189 -19.37 -5.83 -21.97
C GLY A 189 -19.63 -6.86 -23.06
#